data_AF-A0A381I5E8-F1
#
_entry.id   AF-A0A381I5E8-F1
#
_cell.length_a   1.000
_cell.length_b   1.000
_cell.length_c   1.000
_cell.angle_alpha   90.00
_cell.angle_beta   90.00
_cell.angle_gamma   90.00
#
_symmetry.space_group_name_H-M   'P 1'
#
loop_
_entity.id
_entity.type
_entity.pdbx_description
1 polymer ?
#
loop_
_entity_poly.entity_id
_entity_poly.type
_entity_poly.pdbx_seq_one_letter_code
_entity_poly.pdbx_strand_id
1 'polypeptide(L)' 'MKIHVEQGINCDDIEITIKCSALDNNIEKIISLLSTPLLDIKGKKSGEIYKLNVCDILYFETVGNKHLLIMKMMYLN' A
#
# COMPACT_ATOMS: atom_id res chain seq x y z
N MET A 1 2.02 -13.65 -15.21
CA MET A 1 2.40 -12.26 -14.91
C MET A 1 3.90 -12.23 -14.62
N LYS A 2 4.65 -11.33 -15.28
CA LYS A 2 6.08 -11.10 -15.00
C LYS A 2 6.20 -9.63 -14.60
N ILE A 3 6.78 -9.37 -13.42
CA ILE A 3 6.92 -8.01 -12.89
C ILE A 3 8.32 -7.52 -13.26
N HIS A 4 8.39 -6.34 -13.88
CA HIS A 4 9.64 -5.69 -14.25
C HIS A 4 9.64 -4.29 -13.64
N VAL A 5 10.73 -3.91 -12.97
CA VAL A 5 10.88 -2.62 -12.28
C VAL A 5 12.20 -2.01 -12.73
N GLU A 6 12.12 -0.81 -13.30
CA GLU A 6 13.29 -0.03 -13.72
C GLU A 6 13.38 1.24 -12.87
N GLN A 7 14.59 1.56 -12.43
CA GLN A 7 14.86 2.82 -11.74
C GLN A 7 15.54 3.78 -12.74
N GLY A 8 14.90 4.90 -13.01
CA GLY A 8 15.42 5.97 -13.85
C GLY A 8 15.80 7.19 -13.02
N ILE A 9 16.92 7.83 -13.36
CA ILE A 9 17.45 9.01 -12.65
C ILE A 9 16.58 10.26 -12.92
N ASN A 10 15.76 10.25 -13.97
CA ASN A 10 14.91 11.36 -14.41
C ASN A 10 13.41 10.99 -14.41
N CYS A 11 12.96 10.24 -13.40
CA CYS A 11 11.54 9.92 -13.24
C CYS A 11 10.92 10.92 -12.27
N ASP A 12 10.34 12.00 -12.80
CA ASP A 12 9.73 13.05 -11.97
C ASP A 12 8.48 12.54 -11.22
N ASP A 13 7.81 11.52 -11.77
CA ASP A 13 6.63 10.86 -11.19
C ASP A 13 6.70 9.32 -11.35
N ILE A 14 5.97 8.59 -10.50
CA ILE A 14 5.88 7.12 -10.58
C ILE A 14 4.98 6.74 -11.78
N GLU A 15 5.57 6.12 -12.80
CA GLU A 15 4.84 5.57 -13.95
C GLU A 15 4.67 4.04 -13.82
N ILE A 16 3.47 3.53 -14.11
CA ILE A 16 3.19 2.09 -14.21
C ILE A 16 2.72 1.76 -15.63
N THR A 17 3.52 0.98 -16.36
CA THR A 17 3.16 0.46 -17.69
C THR A 17 2.75 -1.03 -17.62
N ILE A 18 1.51 -1.34 -18.00
CA ILE A 18 0.97 -2.71 -18.03
C ILE A 18 0.86 -3.19 -19.48
N LYS A 19 1.67 -4.19 -19.86
CA LYS A 19 1.62 -4.84 -21.19
C LYS A 19 0.82 -6.15 -21.12
N CYS A 20 -0.31 -6.22 -21.82
CA CYS A 20 -1.19 -7.39 -21.86
C CYS A 20 -1.72 -7.64 -23.28
N SER A 21 -2.14 -8.88 -23.57
CA SER A 21 -2.67 -9.26 -24.88
C SER A 21 -4.12 -8.78 -25.10
N ALA A 22 -4.87 -8.56 -24.02
CA ALA A 22 -6.22 -8.01 -24.04
C ALA A 22 -6.54 -7.36 -22.68
N LEU A 23 -7.42 -6.36 -22.69
CA LEU A 23 -8.04 -5.80 -21.48
C LEU A 23 -9.16 -6.75 -21.04
N ASP A 24 -8.83 -7.69 -20.18
CA ASP A 24 -9.78 -8.63 -19.59
C ASP A 24 -10.09 -8.31 -18.13
N ASN A 25 -11.04 -9.04 -17.54
CA ASN A 25 -11.44 -8.88 -16.14
C ASN A 25 -10.29 -9.02 -15.14
N ASN A 26 -9.19 -9.70 -15.49
CA ASN A 26 -8.04 -9.81 -14.60
C ASN A 26 -7.20 -8.53 -14.64
N ILE A 27 -7.01 -7.94 -15.82
CA ILE A 27 -6.33 -6.65 -15.96
C ILE A 27 -7.13 -5.53 -15.29
N GLU A 28 -8.45 -5.51 -15.44
CA GLU A 28 -9.31 -4.53 -14.75
C GLU A 28 -9.20 -4.61 -13.22
N LYS A 29 -9.13 -5.83 -12.67
CA LYS A 29 -8.90 -6.03 -11.23
C LYS A 29 -7.53 -5.51 -10.78
N ILE A 30 -6.49 -5.71 -11.60
CA ILE A 30 -5.14 -5.19 -11.30
C ILE A 30 -5.15 -3.66 -11.31
N ILE A 31 -5.77 -3.04 -12.32
CA ILE A 31 -5.93 -1.58 -12.40
C ILE A 31 -6.68 -1.05 -11.17
N SER A 32 -7.77 -1.71 -10.78
CA SER A 32 -8.55 -1.37 -9.59
C SER A 32 -7.70 -1.39 -8.31
N LEU A 33 -6.91 -2.44 -8.10
CA LEU A 33 -6.03 -2.56 -6.94
C LEU A 33 -4.94 -1.47 -6.90
N LEU A 34 -4.37 -1.13 -8.07
CA LEU A 34 -3.34 -0.09 -8.18
C LEU A 34 -3.91 1.32 -8.07
N SER A 35 -5.15 1.52 -8.49
CA SER A 35 -5.86 2.81 -8.43
C SER A 35 -6.52 3.05 -7.07
N THR A 36 -6.64 1.99 -6.27
CA THR A 36 -7.13 2.11 -4.89
C THR A 36 -6.08 2.92 -4.14
N PRO A 37 -6.44 4.08 -3.56
CA PRO A 37 -5.52 4.81 -2.70
C PRO A 37 -4.95 3.83 -1.69
N LEU A 38 -3.63 3.76 -1.58
CA LEU A 38 -2.94 3.07 -0.48
C LEU A 38 -3.76 3.35 0.77
N LEU A 39 -4.38 2.31 1.34
CA LEU A 39 -5.37 2.48 2.40
C LEU A 39 -4.80 3.47 3.41
N ASP A 40 -5.49 4.60 3.60
CA ASP A 40 -5.16 5.55 4.66
C ASP A 40 -5.55 4.88 5.97
N ILE A 41 -4.68 3.98 6.44
CA ILE A 41 -4.86 3.30 7.71
C ILE A 41 -4.61 4.34 8.78
N LYS A 42 -5.66 4.67 9.53
CA LYS A 42 -5.58 5.57 10.68
C LYS A 42 -5.48 4.74 11.94
N GLY A 43 -4.38 4.88 12.67
CA GLY A 43 -4.19 4.28 13.98
C GLY A 43 -4.52 5.26 15.09
N LYS A 44 -5.11 4.79 16.20
CA LYS A 44 -5.28 5.60 17.41
C LYS A 44 -4.35 5.11 18.51
N LYS A 45 -3.52 6.00 19.05
CA LYS A 45 -2.65 5.70 20.20
C LYS A 45 -2.73 6.84 21.22
N SER A 46 -3.07 6.51 22.46
CA SER A 46 -3.18 7.47 23.57
C SER A 46 -4.11 8.68 23.31
N GLY A 47 -5.17 8.49 22.53
CA GLY A 47 -6.12 9.55 22.20
C GLY A 47 -5.89 10.20 20.83
N GLU A 48 -4.65 10.18 20.34
CA GLU A 48 -4.25 10.81 19.08
C GLU A 48 -4.42 9.90 17.87
N ILE A 49 -4.72 10.48 16.70
CA ILE A 49 -4.90 9.78 15.43
C ILE A 49 -3.66 9.98 14.56
N TYR A 50 -3.10 8.88 14.07
CA TYR A 50 -1.91 8.85 13.21
C TYR A 50 -2.26 8.24 11.85
N LYS A 51 -1.74 8.83 10.77
CA LYS A 51 -1.76 8.20 9.45
C LYS A 51 -0.62 7.19 9.37
N LEU A 52 -0.95 5.95 9.04
CA LEU A 52 -0.03 4.83 9.02
C LEU A 52 0.28 4.45 7.58
N ASN A 53 1.57 4.27 7.26
CA ASN A 53 1.98 3.67 6.00
C ASN A 53 1.87 2.14 6.13
N VAL A 54 1.27 1.49 5.13
CA VAL A 54 1.14 0.03 5.07
C VAL A 54 2.49 -0.67 5.17
N CYS A 55 3.54 -0.08 4.58
CA CYS A 55 4.90 -0.63 4.63
C CYS A 55 5.50 -0.68 6.05
N ASP A 56 4.97 0.08 7.00
CA ASP A 56 5.44 0.12 8.39
C ASP A 56 4.71 -0.88 9.30
N ILE A 57 3.68 -1.57 8.79
CA ILE A 57 2.87 -2.54 9.53
C ILE A 57 3.57 -3.91 9.48
N LEU A 58 3.98 -4.40 10.66
CA LEU A 58 4.63 -5.71 10.82
C LEU A 58 3.60 -6.84 11.06
N TYR A 59 2.46 -6.50 11.66
CA TYR A 59 1.40 -7.45 11.98
C TYR A 59 0.04 -6.75 12.01
N PHE A 60 -0.95 -7.38 11.38
CA PHE A 60 -2.33 -6.92 11.31
C PHE A 60 -3.28 -8.06 11.69
N GLU A 61 -3.96 -7.92 12.83
CA GLU A 61 -4.95 -8.91 13.29
C GLU A 61 -6.24 -8.20 13.73
N THR A 62 -7.35 -8.89 13.56
CA THR A 62 -8.66 -8.44 14.03
C THR A 62 -9.10 -9.29 15.21
N VAL A 63 -9.31 -8.65 16.36
CA VAL A 63 -9.84 -9.31 17.56
C VAL A 63 -11.21 -8.70 17.87
N GLY A 64 -12.27 -9.43 17.50
CA GLY A 64 -13.66 -8.94 17.57
C GLY A 64 -13.89 -7.77 16.61
N ASN A 65 -14.22 -6.60 17.15
CA ASN A 65 -14.57 -5.40 16.36
C ASN A 65 -13.42 -4.38 16.32
N LYS A 66 -12.22 -4.77 16.77
CA LYS A 66 -11.04 -3.90 16.86
C LYS A 66 -9.89 -4.52 16.09
N HIS A 67 -9.19 -3.68 15.34
CA HIS A 67 -7.96 -4.06 14.64
C HIS A 67 -6.77 -3.74 15.54
N LEU A 68 -5.94 -4.75 15.79
CA LEU A 68 -4.65 -4.59 16.44
C LEU A 68 -3.58 -4.46 15.35
N LEU A 69 -2.78 -3.40 15.42
CA LEU A 69 -1.64 -3.17 14.53
C LEU A 69 -0.35 -3.18 15.35
N ILE A 70 0.61 -4.02 14.97
CA ILE A 70 1.99 -3.89 15.43
C ILE A 70 2.78 -3.27 14.28
N MET A 71 3.44 -2.17 14.57
CA MET A 71 4.20 -1.42 13.58
C MET A 71 5.67 -1.36 13.96
N LYS A 72 6.52 -1.22 12.95
CA LYS A 72 7.93 -0.93 13.16
C LYS A 72 8.03 0.48 13.73
N MET A 73 8.47 0.59 14.99
CA MET A 73 8.88 1.87 15.56
C MET A 73 10.17 2.29 14.84
N MET A 74 10.07 3.19 13.87
CA MET A 74 11.22 4.01 13.51
C MET A 74 11.40 5.00 14.66
N TYR A 75 12.49 4.87 15.41
CA TYR A 75 12.95 5.91 16.31
C TYR A 75 13.18 7.17 15.46
N LEU A 76 12.23 8.09 15.48
CA LEU A 76 12.45 9.47 15.05
C LEU A 76 13.34 10.08 16.15
N ASN A 77 14.63 10.25 15.84
CA ASN A 77 15.50 11.15 16.58
C ASN A 77 15.07 12.59 16.33
#